data_AF-A0A9P7Z3E9-F1
#
_entry.id   AF-A0A9P7Z3E9-F1
#
_cell.length_a   1.000
_cell.length_b   1.000
_cell.length_c   1.000
_cell.angle_alpha   90.00
_cell.angle_beta   90.00
_cell.angle_gamma   90.00
#
_symmetry.space_group_name_H-M   'P 1'
#
loop_
_entity.id
_entity.type
_entity.pdbx_description
1 polymer ?
#
loop_
_entity_poly.entity_id
_entity_poly.type
_entity_poly.pdbx_seq_one_letter_code
_entity_poly.pdbx_strand_id
1 'polypeptide(L)'
;SPSAICSETGPEYGDFYINFDNLPPPPPPFPNTTAIHPPIFNPYHQLDWSAGFTVTKPPADAYKPSSAPLLLEFNATVDQPTGKISSGDHALTGCFNFNAYSGFFGCNSTHADCDFIFSGYQHDPIENTDTLIHTQTGSVSACPAQEACTLLPITLDMGFKNLTQLRINATSEGVSKTFWVDDLELGWNDNTCETGACRTNSHVPMFAYYTGGN
;
A
#
# COMPACT_ATOMS: atom_id res chain seq x y z
N SER A 1 32.80 -18.90 13.22
CA SER A 1 31.69 -18.29 12.49
C SER A 1 30.76 -19.36 12.00
N PRO A 2 29.48 -19.38 12.37
CA PRO A 2 28.49 -20.09 11.61
C PRO A 2 28.02 -19.17 10.49
N SER A 3 28.27 -19.57 9.24
CA SER A 3 27.60 -18.99 8.08
C SER A 3 26.10 -19.20 8.26
N ALA A 4 25.34 -18.11 8.34
CA ALA A 4 23.89 -18.19 8.31
C ALA A 4 23.51 -18.79 6.95
N ILE A 5 22.88 -19.97 6.98
CA ILE A 5 22.28 -20.56 5.80
C ILE A 5 21.11 -19.66 5.44
N CYS A 6 21.26 -18.87 4.38
CA CYS A 6 20.18 -18.04 3.88
C CYS A 6 19.14 -18.95 3.25
N SER A 7 17.95 -19.00 3.84
CA SER A 7 16.82 -19.50 3.10
C SER A 7 16.49 -18.43 2.05
N GLU A 8 16.93 -18.63 0.81
CA GLU A 8 16.56 -17.82 -0.38
C GLU A 8 15.04 -17.85 -0.68
N THR A 9 14.22 -18.30 0.28
CA THR A 9 12.78 -18.59 0.13
C THR A 9 11.95 -18.11 1.33
N GLY A 10 12.48 -17.22 2.17
CA GLY A 10 11.72 -16.59 3.25
C GLY A 10 10.91 -15.35 2.80
N PRO A 11 9.88 -14.93 3.55
CA PRO A 11 9.06 -13.75 3.22
C PRO A 11 9.86 -12.43 3.19
N GLU A 12 11.07 -12.45 3.77
CA GLU A 12 11.99 -11.31 3.82
C GLU A 12 13.01 -11.33 2.65
N TYR A 13 12.69 -11.99 1.54
CA TYR A 13 13.56 -12.11 0.36
C TYR A 13 12.77 -11.99 -0.95
N GLY A 14 13.28 -11.20 -1.89
CA GLY A 14 12.79 -11.14 -3.26
C GLY A 14 11.55 -10.28 -3.46
N ASP A 15 10.87 -10.55 -4.57
CA ASP A 15 9.61 -9.92 -4.94
C ASP A 15 8.44 -10.59 -4.20
N PHE A 16 7.44 -9.79 -3.84
CA PHE A 16 6.28 -10.23 -3.07
C PHE A 16 5.01 -9.46 -3.49
N TYR A 17 3.85 -10.05 -3.16
CA TYR A 17 2.54 -9.50 -3.49
C TYR A 17 1.77 -9.14 -2.21
N ILE A 18 1.11 -7.99 -2.22
CA ILE A 18 0.18 -7.57 -1.17
C ILE A 18 -1.22 -7.49 -1.78
N ASN A 19 -2.02 -8.49 -1.43
CA ASN A 19 -3.39 -8.67 -1.92
C ASN A 19 -4.46 -8.49 -0.83
N PHE A 20 -4.04 -8.11 0.38
CA PHE A 20 -4.90 -7.79 1.54
C PHE A 20 -5.79 -8.92 2.08
N ASP A 21 -5.89 -10.05 1.39
CA ASP A 21 -6.79 -11.17 1.71
C ASP A 21 -6.45 -11.92 3.00
N ASN A 22 -5.21 -11.78 3.49
CA ASN A 22 -4.78 -12.35 4.78
C ASN A 22 -5.17 -11.48 5.99
N LEU A 23 -5.73 -10.28 5.76
CA LEU A 23 -6.24 -9.43 6.82
C LEU A 23 -7.52 -10.04 7.39
N PRO A 24 -7.75 -9.94 8.71
CA PRO A 24 -9.02 -10.37 9.27
C PRO A 24 -10.14 -9.56 8.60
N PRO A 25 -11.26 -10.19 8.23
CA PRO A 25 -12.37 -9.45 7.66
C PRO A 25 -12.85 -8.38 8.66
N PRO A 26 -13.39 -7.25 8.18
CA PRO A 26 -14.04 -6.28 9.05
C PRO A 26 -15.02 -6.98 9.98
N PRO A 27 -15.04 -6.66 11.29
CA PRO A 27 -16.03 -7.24 12.19
C PRO A 27 -17.44 -6.95 11.64
N PRO A 28 -18.36 -7.93 11.67
CA PRO A 28 -19.70 -7.77 11.10
C PRO A 28 -20.42 -6.56 11.71
N PRO A 29 -21.30 -5.90 10.94
CA PRO A 29 -21.80 -4.58 11.31
C PRO A 29 -22.68 -4.65 12.57
N PHE A 30 -22.68 -3.53 13.31
CA PHE A 30 -23.87 -3.15 14.08
C PHE A 30 -25.06 -3.10 13.12
N PRO A 31 -26.24 -3.62 13.47
CA PRO A 31 -27.38 -3.59 12.58
C PRO A 31 -27.70 -2.14 12.21
N ASN A 32 -27.58 -1.80 10.91
CA ASN A 32 -27.88 -0.51 10.24
C ASN A 32 -26.73 0.42 9.80
N THR A 33 -25.49 -0.05 9.57
CA THR A 33 -24.48 0.79 8.86
C THR A 33 -23.90 0.09 7.63
N THR A 34 -23.87 0.82 6.50
CA THR A 34 -23.40 0.36 5.19
C THR A 34 -21.89 0.49 4.97
N ALA A 35 -21.14 1.06 5.90
CA ALA A 35 -19.67 1.12 5.81
C ALA A 35 -19.05 1.34 7.20
N ILE A 36 -18.33 0.34 7.71
CA ILE A 36 -17.28 0.54 8.71
C ILE A 36 -16.06 -0.19 8.16
N HIS A 37 -15.26 0.51 7.37
CA HIS A 37 -13.98 0.00 6.86
C HIS A 37 -12.92 0.22 7.95
N PRO A 38 -12.41 -0.85 8.61
CA PRO A 38 -11.39 -0.67 9.62
C PRO A 38 -10.10 -0.16 8.98
N PRO A 39 -9.35 0.72 9.67
CA PRO A 39 -7.99 1.07 9.24
C PRO A 39 -7.13 -0.18 9.10
N ILE A 40 -6.21 -0.16 8.14
CA ILE A 40 -5.19 -1.20 8.04
C ILE A 40 -4.28 -1.16 9.28
N PHE A 41 -3.85 -2.33 9.76
CA PHE A 41 -2.89 -2.41 10.85
C PHE A 41 -1.51 -1.95 10.40
N ASN A 42 -0.77 -1.30 11.29
CA ASN A 42 0.58 -0.83 11.02
C ASN A 42 1.60 -1.43 12.02
N PRO A 43 2.76 -1.89 11.53
CA PRO A 43 3.05 -2.22 10.14
C PRO A 43 2.25 -3.44 9.64
N TYR A 44 2.04 -3.54 8.33
CA TYR A 44 1.53 -4.70 7.62
C TYR A 44 2.49 -5.07 6.49
N HIS A 45 2.99 -6.31 6.50
CA HIS A 45 4.11 -6.78 5.65
C HIS A 45 5.37 -5.91 5.78
N GLN A 46 5.73 -5.52 7.00
CA GLN A 46 6.86 -4.61 7.29
C GLN A 46 6.75 -3.25 6.59
N LEU A 47 5.55 -2.88 6.13
CA LEU A 47 5.25 -1.57 5.56
C LEU A 47 4.25 -0.83 6.46
N ASP A 48 4.46 0.46 6.59
CA ASP A 48 3.52 1.38 7.22
C ASP A 48 2.66 2.08 6.18
N TRP A 49 1.38 2.18 6.50
CA TRP A 49 0.36 2.75 5.65
C TRP A 49 -0.18 4.01 6.32
N SER A 50 -0.23 5.12 5.60
CA SER A 50 -0.75 6.37 6.15
C SER A 50 -2.22 6.25 6.59
N ALA A 51 -2.64 7.14 7.48
CA ALA A 51 -4.06 7.36 7.78
C ALA A 51 -4.88 7.49 6.48
N GLY A 52 -6.14 7.08 6.50
CA GLY A 52 -7.00 7.09 5.32
C GLY A 52 -7.02 5.79 4.52
N PHE A 53 -6.03 4.91 4.70
CA PHE A 53 -6.12 3.53 4.20
C PHE A 53 -7.03 2.67 5.08
N THR A 54 -8.01 2.02 4.46
CA THR A 54 -8.98 1.15 5.13
C THR A 54 -9.20 -0.13 4.32
N VAL A 55 -9.50 -1.22 5.02
CA VAL A 55 -9.74 -2.53 4.42
C VAL A 55 -11.21 -2.63 4.04
N THR A 56 -11.49 -3.00 2.80
CA THR A 56 -12.85 -3.01 2.27
C THR A 56 -13.23 -4.34 1.62
N LYS A 57 -14.53 -4.52 1.36
CA LYS A 57 -15.10 -5.79 0.89
C LYS A 57 -16.39 -5.52 0.10
N PRO A 58 -16.57 -6.14 -1.08
CA PRO A 58 -17.85 -6.11 -1.80
C PRO A 58 -19.03 -6.64 -0.96
N PRO A 59 -20.26 -6.13 -1.15
CA PRO A 59 -20.69 -5.12 -2.13
C PRO A 59 -20.69 -3.68 -1.58
N ALA A 60 -20.03 -3.41 -0.45
CA ALA A 60 -20.02 -2.07 0.12
C ALA A 60 -19.30 -1.04 -0.77
N ASP A 61 -18.38 -1.51 -1.62
CA ASP A 61 -17.49 -0.70 -2.43
C ASP A 61 -17.86 -0.68 -3.91
N ALA A 62 -17.47 0.42 -4.59
CA ALA A 62 -17.66 0.59 -6.02
C ALA A 62 -16.84 -0.40 -6.87
N TYR A 63 -15.75 -0.93 -6.33
CA TYR A 63 -14.84 -1.85 -7.02
C TYR A 63 -14.87 -3.26 -6.42
N LYS A 64 -14.64 -4.24 -7.28
CA LYS A 64 -14.33 -5.62 -6.87
C LYS A 64 -12.82 -5.75 -6.64
N PRO A 65 -12.39 -6.51 -5.62
CA PRO A 65 -11.02 -6.97 -5.52
C PRO A 65 -10.59 -7.68 -6.81
N SER A 66 -9.35 -7.46 -7.25
CA SER A 66 -8.74 -8.28 -8.29
C SER A 66 -8.46 -9.69 -7.76
N SER A 67 -8.12 -9.79 -6.48
CA SER A 67 -8.02 -11.02 -5.70
C SER A 67 -9.02 -10.99 -4.55
N ALA A 68 -9.95 -11.95 -4.51
CA ALA A 68 -10.97 -11.97 -3.46
C ALA A 68 -10.43 -12.52 -2.13
N PRO A 69 -10.90 -12.02 -0.97
CA PRO A 69 -12.11 -11.18 -0.83
C PRO A 69 -11.91 -9.70 -0.52
N LEU A 70 -10.69 -9.21 -0.27
CA LEU A 70 -10.45 -7.87 0.28
C LEU A 70 -9.68 -6.99 -0.70
N LEU A 71 -9.89 -5.69 -0.60
CA LEU A 71 -9.07 -4.69 -1.25
C LEU A 71 -8.85 -3.50 -0.31
N LEU A 72 -7.96 -2.59 -0.68
CA LEU A 72 -7.68 -1.40 0.11
C LEU A 72 -8.34 -0.18 -0.51
N GLU A 73 -8.99 0.65 0.31
CA GLU A 73 -9.47 1.98 -0.06
C GLU A 73 -8.59 3.03 0.62
N PHE A 74 -8.21 4.07 -0.13
CA PHE A 74 -7.68 5.30 0.43
C PHE A 74 -8.72 6.42 0.34
N ASN A 75 -9.22 6.87 1.49
CA ASN A 75 -10.15 7.99 1.57
C ASN A 75 -9.42 9.33 1.45
N ALA A 76 -9.32 9.85 0.22
CA ALA A 76 -8.68 11.12 -0.05
C ALA A 76 -9.55 12.30 0.43
N THR A 77 -8.94 13.20 1.19
CA THR A 77 -9.55 14.46 1.61
C THR A 77 -8.75 15.65 1.07
N VAL A 78 -9.28 16.87 1.20
CA VAL A 78 -8.56 18.08 0.82
C VAL A 78 -7.24 18.21 1.60
N ASP A 79 -7.27 17.89 2.90
CA ASP A 79 -6.10 17.97 3.78
C ASP A 79 -5.16 16.76 3.63
N GLN A 80 -5.69 15.64 3.13
CA GLN A 80 -4.93 14.41 2.93
C GLN A 80 -5.25 13.77 1.56
N PRO A 81 -4.75 14.35 0.47
CA PRO A 81 -5.06 13.87 -0.88
C PRO A 81 -4.21 12.68 -1.33
N THR A 82 -3.18 12.32 -0.54
CA THR A 82 -2.13 11.39 -0.93
C THR A 82 -2.01 10.26 0.08
N GLY A 83 -2.13 9.03 -0.39
CA GLY A 83 -1.80 7.82 0.35
C GLY A 83 -0.28 7.61 0.35
N LYS A 84 0.27 7.20 1.49
CA LYS A 84 1.69 6.88 1.64
C LYS A 84 1.85 5.46 2.15
N ILE A 85 2.71 4.71 1.48
CA ILE A 85 3.23 3.41 1.89
C ILE A 85 4.72 3.63 2.19
N SER A 86 5.20 3.22 3.36
CA SER A 86 6.61 3.39 3.75
C SER A 86 7.18 2.12 4.36
N SER A 87 8.50 2.01 4.39
CA SER A 87 9.18 1.01 5.22
C SER A 87 8.73 1.15 6.68
N GLY A 88 8.36 0.03 7.33
CA GLY A 88 7.79 0.01 8.68
C GLY A 88 8.77 0.42 9.78
N ASP A 89 10.07 0.42 9.49
CA ASP A 89 11.10 0.96 10.39
C ASP A 89 11.45 2.42 10.06
N HIS A 90 10.74 3.05 9.12
CA HIS A 90 11.01 4.40 8.61
C HIS A 90 12.47 4.62 8.20
N ALA A 91 13.09 3.63 7.55
CA ALA A 91 14.48 3.66 7.07
C ALA A 91 15.53 3.70 8.18
N LEU A 92 15.17 3.48 9.45
CA LEU A 92 16.09 3.51 10.58
C LEU A 92 17.21 2.47 10.46
N THR A 93 16.91 1.29 9.91
CA THR A 93 17.90 0.20 9.73
C THR A 93 18.44 0.15 8.30
N GLY A 94 17.70 0.72 7.34
CA GLY A 94 17.98 0.58 5.90
C GLY A 94 17.64 -0.80 5.31
N CYS A 95 17.07 -1.71 6.11
CA CYS A 95 16.87 -3.10 5.70
C CYS A 95 15.56 -3.34 4.94
N PHE A 96 14.61 -2.42 5.07
CA PHE A 96 13.27 -2.51 4.48
C PHE A 96 13.06 -1.58 3.28
N ASN A 97 14.15 -1.15 2.62
CA ASN A 97 14.03 -0.46 1.34
C ASN A 97 13.43 -1.42 0.30
N PHE A 98 12.50 -0.91 -0.51
CA PHE A 98 11.71 -1.72 -1.42
C PHE A 98 11.65 -1.11 -2.82
N ASN A 99 11.28 -1.95 -3.78
CA ASN A 99 10.95 -1.60 -5.15
C ASN A 99 9.44 -1.70 -5.32
N ALA A 100 8.87 -0.89 -6.22
CA ALA A 100 7.47 -0.98 -6.58
C ALA A 100 7.33 -1.23 -8.08
N TYR A 101 6.52 -2.22 -8.46
CA TYR A 101 6.46 -2.72 -9.83
C TYR A 101 5.08 -2.53 -10.45
N SER A 102 4.01 -2.91 -9.76
CA SER A 102 2.66 -2.80 -10.31
C SER A 102 1.57 -2.87 -9.23
N GLY A 103 0.32 -2.67 -9.65
CA GLY A 103 -0.88 -2.92 -8.86
C GLY A 103 -2.13 -2.71 -9.68
N PHE A 104 -3.28 -3.03 -9.11
CA PHE A 104 -4.58 -2.83 -9.73
C PHE A 104 -5.31 -1.67 -9.05
N PHE A 105 -5.74 -0.68 -9.83
CA PHE A 105 -6.23 0.60 -9.33
C PHE A 105 -7.62 0.95 -9.86
N GLY A 106 -8.35 1.68 -9.03
CA GLY A 106 -9.64 2.27 -9.36
C GLY A 106 -9.85 3.54 -8.56
N CYS A 107 -10.78 4.38 -8.97
CA CYS A 107 -11.04 5.67 -8.30
C CYS A 107 -12.52 6.04 -8.28
N ASN A 108 -12.87 6.98 -7.42
CA ASN A 108 -14.24 7.47 -7.29
C ASN A 108 -14.55 8.56 -8.34
N SER A 109 -14.68 8.15 -9.59
CA SER A 109 -15.13 8.99 -10.70
C SER A 109 -16.17 8.26 -11.54
N THR A 110 -17.22 8.98 -11.96
CA THR A 110 -18.33 8.44 -12.77
C THR A 110 -18.22 8.75 -14.26
N HIS A 111 -17.38 9.70 -14.65
CA HIS A 111 -17.35 10.21 -16.03
C HIS A 111 -15.93 10.29 -16.58
N ALA A 112 -15.09 11.13 -15.97
CA ALA A 112 -13.73 11.33 -16.42
C ALA A 112 -12.79 10.26 -15.85
N ASP A 113 -11.79 9.89 -16.66
CA ASP A 113 -10.72 9.00 -16.23
C ASP A 113 -10.01 9.54 -14.99
N CYS A 114 -9.33 8.65 -14.29
CA CYS A 114 -8.54 9.00 -13.13
C CYS A 114 -7.07 8.92 -13.42
N ASP A 115 -6.42 10.06 -13.21
CA ASP A 115 -4.99 10.21 -13.32
C ASP A 115 -4.37 9.99 -11.95
N PHE A 116 -3.56 8.95 -11.86
CA PHE A 116 -2.76 8.61 -10.72
C PHE A 116 -1.37 9.21 -10.85
N ILE A 117 -0.84 9.79 -9.77
CA ILE A 117 0.58 10.18 -9.69
C ILE A 117 1.24 9.33 -8.61
N PHE A 118 2.26 8.60 -9.04
CA PHE A 118 3.11 7.79 -8.20
C PHE A 118 4.41 8.56 -7.97
N SER A 119 4.81 8.73 -6.71
CA SER A 119 6.06 9.39 -6.35
C SER A 119 6.84 8.52 -5.38
N GLY A 120 8.04 8.10 -5.79
CA GLY A 120 8.97 7.33 -4.97
C GLY A 120 9.90 8.26 -4.19
N TYR A 121 10.16 7.94 -2.92
CA TYR A 121 11.04 8.71 -2.05
C TYR A 121 12.04 7.84 -1.30
N GLN A 122 13.18 8.45 -0.99
CA GLN A 122 14.14 7.99 0.01
C GLN A 122 14.09 8.92 1.20
N HIS A 123 13.98 8.33 2.38
CA HIS A 123 13.89 9.03 3.66
C HIS A 123 15.25 8.94 4.34
N ASP A 124 15.79 10.09 4.72
CA ASP A 124 16.92 10.16 5.63
C ASP A 124 16.39 10.32 7.06
N PRO A 125 16.54 9.30 7.93
CA PRO A 125 16.02 9.36 9.30
C PRO A 125 16.86 10.25 10.24
N ILE A 126 18.10 10.60 9.86
CA ILE A 126 18.97 11.47 10.65
C ILE A 126 18.56 12.93 10.42
N GLU A 127 18.44 13.31 9.14
CA GLU A 127 18.04 14.66 8.75
C GLU A 127 16.51 14.85 8.77
N ASN A 128 15.76 13.75 8.87
CA ASN A 128 14.29 13.70 8.78
C ASN A 128 13.78 14.36 7.49
N THR A 129 14.38 13.98 6.35
CA THR A 129 14.06 14.56 5.04
C THR A 129 13.68 13.48 4.02
N ASP A 130 12.72 13.81 3.17
CA ASP A 130 12.31 12.95 2.05
C ASP A 130 12.87 13.51 0.74
N THR A 131 13.66 12.71 0.04
CA THR A 131 14.18 13.01 -1.31
C THR A 131 13.33 12.29 -2.34
N LEU A 132 12.69 13.05 -3.24
CA LEU A 132 11.98 12.50 -4.39
C LEU A 132 13.00 11.89 -5.35
N ILE A 133 12.90 10.59 -5.61
CA ILE A 133 13.79 9.89 -6.55
C ILE A 133 13.15 9.65 -7.92
N HIS A 134 11.82 9.47 -7.96
CA HIS A 134 11.13 9.22 -9.23
C HIS A 134 9.64 9.57 -9.16
N THR A 135 9.07 9.93 -10.30
CA THR A 135 7.63 10.20 -10.45
C THR A 135 7.14 9.63 -11.77
N GLN A 136 5.95 9.03 -11.76
CA GLN A 136 5.25 8.55 -12.93
C GLN A 136 3.76 8.84 -12.81
N THR A 137 3.11 9.10 -13.94
CA THR A 137 1.65 9.17 -14.03
C THR A 137 1.10 7.90 -14.68
N GLY A 138 -0.06 7.45 -14.20
CA GLY A 138 -0.86 6.40 -14.81
C GLY A 138 -2.30 6.86 -14.93
N SER A 139 -3.10 6.22 -15.79
CA SER A 139 -4.52 6.57 -15.94
C SER A 139 -5.35 5.29 -16.03
N VAL A 140 -6.53 5.33 -15.40
CA VAL A 140 -7.51 4.25 -15.43
C VAL A 140 -8.89 4.84 -15.74
N SER A 141 -9.72 4.07 -16.44
CA SER A 141 -11.06 4.52 -16.79
C SER A 141 -11.93 4.75 -15.56
N ALA A 142 -12.87 5.69 -15.66
CA ALA A 142 -13.90 5.91 -14.65
C ALA A 142 -14.72 4.64 -14.33
N CYS A 143 -15.48 4.69 -13.23
CA CYS A 143 -16.48 3.70 -12.83
C CYS A 143 -17.89 4.32 -12.89
N PRO A 144 -18.55 4.36 -14.07
CA PRO A 144 -19.82 5.06 -14.25
C PRO A 144 -20.96 4.53 -13.39
N ALA A 145 -20.99 3.21 -13.14
CA ALA A 145 -22.02 2.57 -12.34
C ALA A 145 -21.81 2.76 -10.83
N GLN A 146 -20.60 3.16 -10.38
CA GLN A 146 -20.19 3.14 -8.97
C GLN A 146 -20.50 1.82 -8.25
N GLU A 147 -20.55 0.74 -9.02
CA GLU A 147 -20.98 -0.57 -8.53
C GLU A 147 -20.22 -1.63 -9.31
N ALA A 148 -19.61 -2.57 -8.59
CA ALA A 148 -19.05 -3.79 -9.16
C ALA A 148 -18.00 -3.57 -10.28
N CYS A 149 -17.32 -2.41 -10.28
CA CYS A 149 -16.28 -2.07 -11.25
C CYS A 149 -15.02 -2.93 -11.09
N THR A 150 -14.27 -3.06 -12.18
CA THR A 150 -13.02 -3.83 -12.22
C THR A 150 -11.84 -2.90 -12.03
N LEU A 151 -10.90 -3.26 -11.13
CA LEU A 151 -9.64 -2.54 -11.00
C LEU A 151 -8.78 -2.76 -12.24
N LEU A 152 -8.03 -1.73 -12.67
CA LEU A 152 -7.20 -1.76 -13.86
C LEU A 152 -5.71 -1.72 -13.50
N PRO A 153 -4.87 -2.48 -14.21
CA PRO A 153 -3.45 -2.56 -13.87
C PRO A 153 -2.73 -1.26 -14.21
N ILE A 154 -1.82 -0.83 -13.33
CA ILE A 154 -0.81 0.18 -13.63
C ILE A 154 0.57 -0.43 -13.34
N THR A 155 1.45 -0.40 -14.34
CA THR A 155 2.86 -0.81 -14.19
C THR A 155 3.74 0.41 -13.97
N LEU A 156 4.58 0.34 -12.95
CA LEU A 156 5.60 1.33 -12.62
C LEU A 156 6.90 0.99 -13.34
N ASP A 157 7.57 2.01 -13.86
CA ASP A 157 8.83 1.83 -14.57
C ASP A 157 10.01 1.54 -13.61
N MET A 158 11.18 1.27 -14.19
CA MET A 158 12.37 0.85 -13.43
C MET A 158 12.95 1.91 -12.48
N GLY A 159 12.44 3.15 -12.47
CA GLY A 159 12.84 4.21 -11.57
C GLY A 159 12.28 4.06 -10.15
N PHE A 160 11.25 3.24 -9.95
CA PHE A 160 10.69 2.94 -8.61
C PHE A 160 11.48 1.87 -7.86
N LYS A 161 12.76 2.13 -7.64
CA LYS A 161 13.68 1.23 -6.94
C LYS A 161 14.34 1.88 -5.73
N ASN A 162 14.72 1.07 -4.76
CA ASN A 162 15.38 1.51 -3.53
C ASN A 162 14.60 2.62 -2.80
N LEU A 163 13.28 2.45 -2.72
CA LEU A 163 12.36 3.36 -2.06
C LEU A 163 12.31 3.07 -0.56
N THR A 164 12.11 4.12 0.23
CA THR A 164 11.63 3.99 1.61
C THR A 164 10.18 4.42 1.73
N GLN A 165 9.67 5.18 0.74
CA GLN A 165 8.26 5.55 0.66
C GLN A 165 7.77 5.56 -0.80
N LEU A 166 6.53 5.13 -0.99
CA LEU A 166 5.74 5.31 -2.20
C LEU A 166 4.53 6.17 -1.85
N ARG A 167 4.33 7.26 -2.60
CA ARG A 167 3.16 8.14 -2.48
C ARG A 167 2.28 8.00 -3.70
N ILE A 168 0.98 7.90 -3.47
CA ILE A 168 -0.04 7.68 -4.50
C ILE A 168 -1.14 8.72 -4.26
N ASN A 169 -1.44 9.50 -5.28
CA ASN A 169 -2.67 10.29 -5.32
C ASN A 169 -3.45 9.93 -6.60
N ALA A 170 -4.76 10.11 -6.54
CA ALA A 170 -5.64 9.97 -7.69
C ALA A 170 -6.39 11.27 -7.87
N THR A 171 -6.48 11.74 -9.11
CA THR A 171 -7.26 12.93 -9.47
C THR A 171 -8.16 12.61 -10.65
N SER A 172 -9.29 13.29 -10.72
CA SER A 172 -10.11 13.31 -11.94
C SER A 172 -10.57 14.74 -12.16
N GLU A 173 -10.31 15.25 -13.37
CA GLU A 173 -10.47 16.66 -13.73
C GLU A 173 -9.73 17.61 -12.74
N GLY A 174 -8.56 17.18 -12.27
CA GLY A 174 -7.74 17.95 -11.31
C GLY A 174 -8.22 17.94 -9.87
N VAL A 175 -9.28 17.19 -9.55
CA VAL A 175 -9.82 17.07 -8.17
C VAL A 175 -9.41 15.73 -7.57
N SER A 176 -8.82 15.75 -6.38
CA SER A 176 -8.45 14.54 -5.63
C SER A 176 -9.64 13.60 -5.43
N LYS A 177 -9.42 12.29 -5.65
CA LYS A 177 -10.44 11.25 -5.52
C LYS A 177 -9.99 10.18 -4.53
N THR A 178 -10.95 9.65 -3.77
CA THR A 178 -10.82 8.33 -3.14
C THR A 178 -10.43 7.32 -4.20
N PHE A 179 -9.50 6.44 -3.86
CA PHE A 179 -9.04 5.39 -4.76
C PHE A 179 -8.99 4.03 -4.07
N TRP A 180 -9.07 2.99 -4.88
CA TRP A 180 -8.95 1.60 -4.47
C TRP A 180 -7.69 1.00 -5.09
N VAL A 181 -7.05 0.12 -4.33
CA VAL A 181 -5.86 -0.62 -4.76
C VAL A 181 -5.94 -2.06 -4.28
N ASP A 182 -5.50 -2.97 -5.15
CA ASP A 182 -5.37 -4.39 -4.86
C ASP A 182 -4.17 -5.00 -5.60
N ASP A 183 -3.73 -6.18 -5.16
CA ASP A 183 -2.63 -6.95 -5.77
C ASP A 183 -1.37 -6.11 -6.08
N LEU A 184 -0.85 -5.40 -5.08
CA LEU A 184 0.39 -4.64 -5.22
C LEU A 184 1.58 -5.59 -5.38
N GLU A 185 2.35 -5.40 -6.44
CA GLU A 185 3.59 -6.11 -6.72
C GLU A 185 4.78 -5.25 -6.29
N LEU A 186 5.48 -5.71 -5.26
CA LEU A 186 6.60 -5.05 -4.63
C LEU A 186 7.79 -6.01 -4.53
N GLY A 187 8.95 -5.52 -4.09
CA GLY A 187 10.07 -6.41 -3.79
C GLY A 187 11.10 -5.75 -2.92
N TRP A 188 11.83 -6.53 -2.14
CA TRP A 188 12.93 -5.99 -1.36
C TRP A 188 14.04 -5.51 -2.30
N ASN A 189 14.54 -4.30 -2.07
CA ASN A 189 15.55 -3.71 -2.94
C ASN A 189 16.89 -4.46 -2.87
N ASP A 190 17.27 -4.89 -1.67
CA ASP A 190 18.49 -5.65 -1.43
C ASP A 190 18.14 -7.05 -0.90
N ASN A 191 18.50 -8.04 -1.71
CA ASN A 191 18.28 -9.47 -1.49
C ASN A 191 19.59 -10.20 -1.12
N THR A 192 20.58 -9.49 -0.59
CA THR A 192 21.74 -10.15 0.03
C THR A 192 21.32 -10.87 1.31
N CYS A 193 22.12 -11.88 1.67
CA CYS A 193 21.98 -12.65 2.90
C CYS A 193 22.00 -11.77 4.15
N GLU A 194 22.89 -10.79 4.16
CA GLU A 194 23.09 -9.83 5.24
C GLU A 194 21.83 -9.00 5.46
N THR A 195 21.24 -8.47 4.38
CA THR A 195 20.03 -7.64 4.48
C THR A 195 18.80 -8.48 4.82
N GLY A 196 18.68 -9.71 4.32
CA GLY A 196 17.63 -10.65 4.75
C GLY A 196 17.72 -11.00 6.24
N ALA A 197 18.93 -11.24 6.76
CA ALA A 197 19.16 -11.44 8.18
C ALA A 197 18.86 -10.17 9.00
N CYS A 198 19.18 -8.98 8.47
CA CYS A 198 18.79 -7.73 9.09
C CYS A 198 17.28 -7.61 9.22
N ARG A 199 16.51 -7.79 8.14
CA ARG A 199 15.03 -7.74 8.19
C ARG A 199 14.45 -8.70 9.22
N THR A 200 14.97 -9.92 9.29
CA THR A 200 14.54 -10.93 10.27
C THR A 200 14.80 -10.47 11.72
N ASN A 201 15.97 -9.87 11.98
CA ASN A 201 16.36 -9.42 13.32
C ASN A 201 15.77 -8.06 13.72
N SER A 202 15.39 -7.26 12.73
CA SER A 202 14.80 -5.93 12.87
C SER A 202 13.30 -5.92 12.57
N HIS A 203 12.66 -7.09 12.63
CA HIS A 203 11.22 -7.22 12.41
C HIS A 203 10.46 -6.19 13.25
N VAL A 204 9.70 -5.34 12.59
CA VAL A 204 8.85 -4.36 13.25
C VAL A 204 7.54 -5.04 13.63
N PRO A 205 7.25 -5.25 14.93
CA PRO A 205 6.05 -5.95 15.34
C PRO A 205 4.81 -5.12 15.00
N MET A 206 3.75 -5.80 14.57
CA MET A 206 2.44 -5.17 14.35
C MET A 206 1.95 -4.53 15.66
N PHE A 207 1.68 -3.23 15.64
CA PHE A 207 0.97 -2.57 16.72
C PHE A 207 -0.53 -2.69 16.46
N ALA A 208 -1.18 -3.64 17.13
CA ALA A 208 -2.63 -3.70 17.13
C ALA A 208 -3.18 -2.46 17.85
N TYR A 209 -3.72 -1.49 17.10
CA TYR A 209 -4.59 -0.45 17.66
C TYR A 209 -5.94 -1.07 18.07
N TYR A 210 -5.91 -1.91 19.09
CA TYR A 210 -7.08 -2.34 19.86
C TYR A 210 -6.74 -2.21 21.35
N THR A 211 -6.41 -0.99 21.79
CA THR A 211 -6.63 -0.66 23.20
C THR A 211 -8.10 -0.31 23.33
N GLY A 212 -8.86 -1.25 23.89
CA GLY A 212 -10.25 -1.04 24.28
C GLY A 212 -10.38 0.24 25.11
N GLY A 213 -11.39 1.03 24.77
CA GLY A 213 -11.84 2.10 25.65
C GLY A 213 -12.26 1.49 27.00
N ASN A 214 -11.73 2.07 28.07
CA ASN A 214 -12.43 2.11 29.35
C ASN A 214 -13.44 3.24 29.31
#